data_AF-A0A649UW92-F1
#
_entry.id   AF-A0A649UW92-F1
#
_cell.length_a   1.000
_cell.length_b   1.000
_cell.length_c   1.000
_cell.angle_alpha   90.00
_cell.angle_beta   90.00
_cell.angle_gamma   90.00
#
_symmetry.space_group_name_H-M   'P 1'
#
loop_
_entity.id
_entity.type
_entity.pdbx_description
1 polymer ?
#
loop_
_entity_poly.entity_id
_entity_poly.type
_entity_poly.pdbx_seq_one_letter_code
_entity_poly.pdbx_strand_id
1 'polypeptide(L)'
;SVVQSVLNKRTLQARNMHEVIELLNVCEDLAGSTGLSKETFGSLEETSPPPCWNSVTDSLLLVHERYEQICEFYSRAKKMNLIQNLNKHLLSNLAAILAPVKQAVIELSNESRPTLQLVLPTYVKLEKLFTSKANDAGVVSKLCHLFLEALKENFKVHSAHKVAM
;
A
#
# COMPACT_ATOMS: atom_id res chain seq x y z
N SER A 1 -10.26 7.67 3.16
CA SER A 1 -9.83 6.48 2.39
C SER A 1 -9.43 5.38 3.36
N VAL A 2 -9.78 4.12 3.08
CA VAL A 2 -9.48 2.94 3.94
C VAL A 2 -8.00 2.89 4.30
N VAL A 3 -7.12 3.06 3.31
CA VAL A 3 -5.66 3.06 3.47
C VAL A 3 -5.19 4.16 4.43
N GLN A 4 -5.71 5.38 4.27
CA GLN A 4 -5.37 6.52 5.13
C GLN A 4 -5.83 6.33 6.58
N SER A 5 -6.96 5.66 6.82
CA SER A 5 -7.44 5.36 8.17
C SER A 5 -6.50 4.40 8.90
N VAL A 6 -6.04 3.36 8.19
CA VAL A 6 -5.19 2.31 8.76
C VAL A 6 -3.73 2.74 8.90
N LEU A 7 -3.15 3.34 7.86
CA LEU A 7 -1.72 3.71 7.82
C LEU A 7 -1.43 5.11 8.35
N ASN A 8 -2.40 5.75 9.02
CA ASN A 8 -2.13 6.99 9.73
C ASN A 8 -1.14 6.73 10.88
N LYS A 9 -0.12 7.57 11.00
CA LYS A 9 0.87 7.47 12.09
C LYS A 9 0.21 7.41 13.47
N ARG A 10 -0.85 8.18 13.72
CA ARG A 10 -1.59 8.14 15.01
C ARG A 10 -2.30 6.80 15.24
N THR A 11 -2.95 6.25 14.22
CA THR A 11 -3.61 4.93 14.31
C THR A 11 -2.60 3.83 14.59
N LEU A 12 -1.49 3.83 13.87
CA LEU A 12 -0.42 2.84 14.05
C LEU A 12 0.24 2.97 15.43
N GLN A 13 0.45 4.19 15.93
CA GLN A 13 0.97 4.45 17.28
C GLN A 13 0.00 3.92 18.35
N ALA A 14 -1.29 4.23 18.23
CA ALA A 14 -2.31 3.75 19.17
C ALA A 14 -2.41 2.22 19.22
N ARG A 15 -2.00 1.53 18.16
CA ARG A 15 -2.00 0.07 18.06
C ARG A 15 -0.61 -0.56 18.29
N ASN A 16 0.38 0.23 18.74
CA ASN A 16 1.76 -0.18 19.02
C ASN A 16 2.47 -0.83 17.81
N MET A 17 2.24 -0.34 16.59
CA MET A 17 2.85 -0.85 15.35
C MET A 17 4.04 -0.01 14.89
N HIS A 18 5.06 0.13 15.76
CA HIS A 18 6.22 1.00 15.51
C HIS A 18 7.03 0.58 14.28
N GLU A 19 7.19 -0.73 14.05
CA GLU A 19 7.89 -1.28 12.88
C GLU A 19 7.25 -0.88 11.54
N VAL A 20 5.91 -0.72 11.49
CA VAL A 20 5.19 -0.27 10.29
C VAL A 20 5.45 1.21 10.05
N ILE A 21 5.45 2.02 11.11
CA ILE A 21 5.72 3.46 11.02
C ILE A 21 7.14 3.70 10.55
N GLU A 22 8.12 3.00 11.14
CA GLU A 22 9.52 3.09 10.76
C GLU A 22 9.71 2.73 9.28
N LEU A 23 9.13 1.61 8.84
CA LEU A 23 9.21 1.19 7.45
C LEU A 23 8.58 2.21 6.49
N LEU A 24 7.41 2.78 6.83
CA LEU A 24 6.76 3.80 6.01
C LEU A 24 7.66 5.05 5.86
N ASN A 25 8.29 5.51 6.95
CA ASN A 25 9.21 6.64 6.90
C ASN A 25 10.44 6.33 6.03
N VAL A 26 11.05 5.15 6.20
CA VAL A 26 12.22 4.74 5.39
C VAL A 26 11.85 4.66 3.91
N CYS A 27 10.67 4.13 3.56
CA CYS A 27 10.22 4.07 2.17
C CYS A 27 9.98 5.48 1.58
N GLU A 28 9.44 6.41 2.38
CA GLU A 28 9.25 7.80 1.98
C GLU A 28 10.61 8.50 1.73
N ASP A 29 11.57 8.32 2.63
CA ASP A 29 12.92 8.88 2.51
C ASP A 29 13.67 8.32 1.29
N LEU A 30 13.55 7.01 1.03
CA LEU A 30 14.16 6.36 -0.13
C LEU A 30 13.56 6.87 -1.44
N ALA A 31 12.23 6.93 -1.54
CA ALA A 31 11.55 7.43 -2.74
C ALA A 31 11.84 8.92 -2.98
N GLY A 32 12.02 9.73 -1.92
CA GLY A 32 12.37 11.15 -2.00
C GLY A 32 13.86 11.44 -2.23
N SER A 33 14.73 10.45 -2.16
CA SER A 33 16.18 10.65 -2.33
C SER A 33 16.50 10.95 -3.80
N THR A 34 16.89 12.20 -4.10
CA THR A 34 17.07 12.71 -5.47
C THR A 34 18.10 11.95 -6.30
N GLY A 35 19.15 11.39 -5.66
CA GLY A 35 20.15 10.55 -6.32
C GLY A 35 19.63 9.15 -6.68
N LEU A 36 18.78 8.57 -5.83
CA LEU A 36 18.13 7.28 -6.07
C LEU A 36 16.97 7.44 -7.08
N SER A 37 16.15 8.49 -6.91
CA SER A 37 15.04 8.87 -7.80
C SER A 37 15.43 8.84 -9.28
N LYS A 38 16.53 9.51 -9.65
CA LYS A 38 16.98 9.60 -11.05
C LYS A 38 17.54 8.30 -11.62
N GLU A 39 18.28 7.51 -10.83
CA GLU A 39 18.96 6.32 -11.34
C GLU A 39 18.11 5.04 -11.25
N THR A 40 17.22 4.96 -10.25
CA THR A 40 16.53 3.71 -9.89
C THR A 40 15.04 3.73 -10.24
N PHE A 41 14.44 4.92 -10.23
CA PHE A 41 13.00 5.09 -10.47
C PHE A 41 12.71 5.73 -11.83
N GLY A 42 13.71 6.31 -12.51
CA GLY A 42 13.57 6.93 -13.82
C GLY A 42 12.66 8.17 -13.81
N SER A 43 12.41 8.76 -14.99
CA SER A 43 11.24 9.63 -15.16
C SER A 43 10.02 8.71 -15.07
N LEU A 44 9.52 8.48 -13.85
CA LEU A 44 8.30 7.73 -13.61
C LEU A 44 7.20 8.45 -14.40
N GLU A 45 6.90 7.99 -15.62
CA GLU A 45 5.89 8.63 -16.45
C GLU A 45 4.59 8.67 -15.64
N GLU A 46 4.06 9.89 -15.59
CA GLU A 46 3.00 10.37 -14.72
C GLU A 46 1.69 9.62 -14.97
N THR A 47 1.55 8.41 -14.47
CA THR A 47 0.21 7.95 -14.09
C THR A 47 -0.10 8.67 -12.79
N SER A 48 -0.67 9.89 -12.91
CA SER A 48 -1.18 10.63 -11.76
C SER A 48 -1.95 9.66 -10.87
N PRO A 49 -1.54 9.47 -9.61
CA PRO A 49 -2.21 8.53 -8.73
C PRO A 49 -3.69 8.93 -8.65
N PRO A 50 -4.61 7.96 -8.61
CA PRO A 50 -6.03 8.28 -8.50
C PRO A 50 -6.25 9.23 -7.30
N PRO A 51 -7.14 10.22 -7.40
CA PRO A 51 -7.19 11.37 -6.49
C PRO A 51 -7.43 11.02 -5.00
N CYS A 52 -7.83 9.78 -4.70
CA CYS A 52 -8.07 9.28 -3.35
C CYS A 52 -6.94 8.37 -2.81
N TRP A 53 -5.88 8.15 -3.59
CA TRP A 53 -4.72 7.33 -3.24
C TRP A 53 -3.63 8.15 -2.54
N ASN A 54 -2.87 7.52 -1.64
CA ASN A 54 -1.89 8.17 -0.79
C ASN A 54 -0.47 8.03 -1.37
N SER A 55 0.26 9.15 -1.46
CA SER A 55 1.67 9.17 -1.90
C SER A 55 2.58 8.30 -1.04
N VAL A 56 2.35 8.21 0.28
CA VAL A 56 3.17 7.39 1.19
C VAL A 56 3.07 5.90 0.85
N THR A 57 1.89 5.44 0.45
CA THR A 57 1.71 4.04 0.01
C THR A 57 2.28 3.78 -1.37
N ASP A 58 2.35 4.80 -2.23
CA ASP A 58 3.08 4.68 -3.49
C ASP A 58 4.58 4.54 -3.26
N SER A 59 5.17 5.32 -2.35
CA SER A 59 6.57 5.20 -1.98
C SER A 59 6.90 3.78 -1.50
N LEU A 60 6.05 3.17 -0.66
CA LEU A 60 6.24 1.79 -0.21
C LEU A 60 6.19 0.79 -1.36
N LEU A 61 5.17 0.86 -2.21
CA LEU A 61 5.02 -0.05 -3.35
C LEU A 61 6.17 0.09 -4.34
N LEU A 62 6.61 1.33 -4.59
CA LEU A 62 7.71 1.65 -5.49
C LEU A 62 9.05 1.13 -4.94
N VAL A 63 9.31 1.31 -3.65
CA VAL A 63 10.51 0.76 -2.99
C VAL A 63 10.50 -0.77 -3.00
N HIS A 64 9.33 -1.41 -2.83
CA HIS A 64 9.21 -2.87 -2.97
C HIS A 64 9.49 -3.34 -4.40
N GLU A 65 8.91 -2.70 -5.41
CA GLU A 65 9.11 -3.05 -6.82
C GLU A 65 10.57 -2.88 -7.25
N ARG A 66 11.24 -1.83 -6.75
CA ARG A 66 12.62 -1.49 -7.12
C ARG A 66 13.67 -1.97 -6.12
N TYR A 67 13.30 -2.83 -5.17
CA TYR A 67 14.16 -3.20 -4.06
C TYR A 67 15.55 -3.69 -4.48
N GLU A 68 15.61 -4.57 -5.48
CA GLU A 68 16.88 -5.12 -5.98
C GLU A 68 17.75 -4.03 -6.65
N GLN A 69 17.16 -3.13 -7.43
CA GLN A 69 17.91 -2.01 -8.03
C GLN A 69 18.39 -1.00 -6.98
N ILE A 70 17.59 -0.75 -5.94
CA ILE A 70 17.98 0.08 -4.79
C ILE A 70 19.17 -0.56 -4.07
N CYS A 71 19.14 -1.88 -3.85
CA CYS A 71 20.24 -2.61 -3.25
C CYS A 71 21.52 -2.50 -4.09
N GLU A 72 21.42 -2.67 -5.41
CA GLU A 72 22.56 -2.50 -6.31
C GLU A 72 23.14 -1.09 -6.25
N PHE A 73 22.30 -0.05 -6.26
CA PHE A 73 22.74 1.34 -6.18
C PHE A 73 23.55 1.61 -4.90
N TYR A 74 23.01 1.25 -3.73
CA TYR A 74 23.70 1.46 -2.45
C TYR A 74 24.93 0.57 -2.28
N SER A 75 24.95 -0.61 -2.90
CA SER A 75 26.13 -1.48 -2.97
C SER A 75 27.26 -0.80 -3.75
N ARG A 76 26.99 -0.30 -4.96
CA ARG A 76 27.96 0.43 -5.80
C ARG A 76 28.48 1.69 -5.09
N ALA A 77 27.61 2.39 -4.38
CA ALA A 77 27.95 3.59 -3.62
C ALA A 77 28.66 3.32 -2.28
N LYS A 78 28.89 2.06 -1.90
CA LYS A 78 29.44 1.65 -0.58
C LYS A 78 28.66 2.21 0.61
N LYS A 79 27.34 2.35 0.48
CA LYS A 79 26.41 2.94 1.47
C LYS A 79 25.30 1.97 1.90
N MET A 80 25.63 0.67 1.96
CA MET A 80 24.68 -0.39 2.30
C MET A 80 24.05 -0.24 3.69
N ASN A 81 24.72 0.45 4.61
CA ASN A 81 24.22 0.78 5.94
C ASN A 81 22.90 1.58 5.92
N LEU A 82 22.58 2.27 4.82
CA LEU A 82 21.35 3.06 4.68
C LEU A 82 20.10 2.21 4.43
N ILE A 83 20.26 0.98 3.93
CA ILE A 83 19.15 0.07 3.63
C ILE A 83 19.19 -1.24 4.43
N GLN A 84 20.26 -1.46 5.20
CA GLN A 84 20.46 -2.63 6.05
C GLN A 84 19.30 -2.89 7.03
N ASN A 85 18.70 -1.82 7.57
CA ASN A 85 17.62 -1.93 8.56
C ASN A 85 16.22 -2.06 7.92
N LEU A 86 16.14 -2.07 6.58
CA LEU A 86 14.86 -2.21 5.91
C LEU A 86 14.34 -3.65 6.07
N ASN A 87 13.20 -3.79 6.75
CA ASN A 87 12.56 -5.08 6.94
C ASN A 87 11.91 -5.54 5.63
N LYS A 88 12.68 -6.26 4.79
CA LYS A 88 12.23 -6.80 3.49
C LYS A 88 10.96 -7.65 3.61
N HIS A 89 10.84 -8.43 4.69
CA HIS A 89 9.68 -9.28 4.91
C HIS A 89 8.42 -8.46 5.18
N LEU A 90 8.50 -7.47 6.08
CA LEU A 90 7.38 -6.58 6.36
C LEU A 90 7.02 -5.72 5.13
N LEU A 91 8.01 -5.24 4.38
CA LEU A 91 7.82 -4.53 3.12
C LEU A 91 7.05 -5.38 2.11
N SER A 92 7.46 -6.63 1.91
CA SER A 92 6.77 -7.54 1.00
C SER A 92 5.35 -7.86 1.44
N ASN A 93 5.11 -8.08 2.73
CA ASN A 93 3.78 -8.31 3.27
C ASN A 93 2.85 -7.11 3.10
N LEU A 94 3.34 -5.90 3.38
CA LEU A 94 2.59 -4.67 3.16
C LEU A 94 2.31 -4.44 1.68
N ALA A 95 3.27 -4.67 0.80
CA ALA A 95 3.06 -4.57 -0.63
C ALA A 95 2.00 -5.57 -1.13
N ALA A 96 1.99 -6.80 -0.62
CA ALA A 96 0.99 -7.81 -0.93
C ALA A 96 -0.44 -7.45 -0.45
N ILE A 97 -0.56 -6.59 0.56
CA ILE A 97 -1.85 -6.04 1.02
C ILE A 97 -2.23 -4.82 0.18
N LEU A 98 -1.29 -3.90 -0.05
CA LEU A 98 -1.55 -2.59 -0.64
C LEU A 98 -1.68 -2.63 -2.17
N ALA A 99 -0.97 -3.49 -2.88
CA ALA A 99 -1.06 -3.57 -4.34
C ALA A 99 -2.47 -3.94 -4.83
N PRO A 100 -3.16 -4.96 -4.26
CA PRO A 100 -4.57 -5.22 -4.59
C PRO A 100 -5.51 -4.06 -4.25
N VAL A 101 -5.24 -3.30 -3.17
CA VAL A 101 -6.05 -2.13 -2.81
C VAL A 101 -5.82 -0.99 -3.81
N LYS A 102 -4.57 -0.75 -4.25
CA LYS A 102 -4.25 0.22 -5.31
C LYS A 102 -4.98 -0.13 -6.60
N GLN A 103 -4.94 -1.40 -6.99
CA GLN A 103 -5.63 -1.88 -8.19
C GLN A 103 -7.14 -1.67 -8.11
N ALA A 104 -7.75 -1.98 -6.96
CA ALA A 104 -9.17 -1.72 -6.71
C ALA A 104 -9.53 -0.24 -6.84
N VAL A 105 -8.69 0.66 -6.34
CA VAL A 105 -8.89 2.11 -6.49
C VAL A 105 -8.81 2.53 -7.96
N ILE A 106 -7.79 2.05 -8.69
CA ILE A 106 -7.64 2.35 -10.13
C ILE A 106 -8.85 1.86 -10.93
N GLU A 107 -9.34 0.66 -10.65
CA GLU A 107 -10.50 0.08 -11.35
C GLU A 107 -11.79 0.84 -11.05
N LEU A 108 -12.05 1.19 -9.79
CA LEU A 108 -13.27 1.89 -9.40
C LEU A 108 -13.27 3.38 -9.79
N SER A 109 -12.09 4.00 -9.87
CA SER A 109 -11.93 5.40 -10.31
C SER A 109 -11.88 5.56 -11.83
N ASN A 110 -12.09 4.50 -12.61
CA ASN A 110 -12.02 4.57 -14.06
C ASN A 110 -13.30 5.16 -14.67
N GLU A 111 -13.22 6.40 -15.17
CA GLU A 111 -14.38 7.10 -15.75
C GLU A 111 -14.73 6.67 -17.19
N SER A 112 -13.83 5.95 -17.86
CA SER A 112 -14.04 5.51 -19.25
C SER A 112 -14.95 4.28 -19.41
N ARG A 113 -15.38 3.67 -18.29
CA ARG A 113 -16.23 2.48 -18.29
C ARG A 113 -17.17 2.47 -17.07
N PRO A 114 -18.31 1.76 -17.13
CA PRO A 114 -19.20 1.62 -15.98
C PRO A 114 -18.52 0.82 -14.84
N THR A 115 -18.26 1.47 -13.70
CA THR A 115 -17.59 0.86 -12.54
C THR A 115 -18.55 0.45 -11.40
N LEU A 116 -19.82 0.87 -11.44
CA LEU A 116 -20.80 0.61 -10.37
C LEU A 116 -20.96 -0.90 -10.07
N GLN A 117 -20.97 -1.72 -11.13
CA GLN A 117 -21.05 -3.18 -11.05
C GLN A 117 -19.81 -3.83 -10.40
N LEU A 118 -18.68 -3.14 -10.38
CA LEU A 118 -17.42 -3.62 -9.80
C LEU A 118 -17.31 -3.36 -8.31
N VAL A 119 -18.17 -2.50 -7.74
CA VAL A 119 -18.11 -2.07 -6.34
C VAL A 119 -18.27 -3.25 -5.37
N LEU A 120 -19.29 -4.08 -5.57
CA LEU A 120 -19.54 -5.26 -4.73
C LEU A 120 -18.48 -6.37 -4.93
N PRO A 121 -18.13 -6.78 -6.16
CA PRO A 121 -17.02 -7.72 -6.39
C PRO A 121 -15.70 -7.27 -5.76
N THR A 122 -15.38 -5.97 -5.88
CA THR A 122 -14.18 -5.37 -5.29
C THR A 122 -14.21 -5.45 -3.76
N TYR A 123 -15.33 -5.10 -3.13
CA TYR A 123 -15.49 -5.22 -1.68
C TYR A 123 -15.25 -6.66 -1.22
N VAL A 124 -15.92 -7.65 -1.84
CA VAL A 124 -15.78 -9.06 -1.48
C VAL A 124 -14.36 -9.57 -1.69
N LYS A 125 -13.68 -9.13 -2.76
CA LYS A 125 -12.29 -9.49 -3.04
C LYS A 125 -11.35 -8.95 -1.96
N LEU A 126 -11.51 -7.69 -1.57
CA LEU A 126 -10.69 -7.08 -0.50
C LEU A 126 -10.98 -7.70 0.87
N GLU A 127 -12.25 -7.96 1.18
CA GLU A 127 -12.65 -8.63 2.42
C GLU A 127 -12.04 -10.03 2.53
N LYS A 128 -12.08 -10.82 1.45
CA LYS A 128 -11.42 -12.14 1.37
C LYS A 128 -9.91 -12.04 1.54
N LEU A 129 -9.26 -11.06 0.89
CA LEU A 129 -7.82 -10.83 1.00
C LEU A 129 -7.42 -10.55 2.45
N PHE A 130 -8.08 -9.59 3.09
CA PHE A 130 -7.75 -9.21 4.45
C PHE A 130 -8.10 -10.32 5.44
N THR A 131 -9.21 -11.04 5.24
CA THR A 131 -9.57 -12.18 6.09
C THR A 131 -8.54 -13.31 5.98
N SER A 132 -8.06 -13.60 4.77
CA SER A 132 -7.03 -14.62 4.55
C SER A 132 -5.74 -14.27 5.30
N LYS A 133 -5.23 -13.04 5.10
CA LYS A 133 -4.00 -12.55 5.74
C LYS A 133 -4.14 -12.21 7.23
N ALA A 134 -5.36 -12.03 7.73
CA ALA A 134 -5.62 -11.88 9.16
C ALA A 134 -5.30 -13.16 9.96
N ASN A 135 -5.24 -14.32 9.31
CA ASN A 135 -4.82 -15.57 9.94
C ASN A 135 -3.29 -15.74 10.02
N ASP A 136 -2.52 -14.81 9.44
CA ASP A 136 -1.06 -14.81 9.56
C ASP A 136 -0.64 -14.46 11.00
N ALA A 137 0.63 -14.65 11.36
CA ALA A 137 1.13 -14.26 12.67
C ALA A 137 1.67 -12.82 12.69
N GLY A 138 1.63 -12.18 13.86
CA GLY A 138 2.32 -10.92 14.13
C GLY A 138 1.61 -9.67 13.60
N VAL A 139 2.39 -8.71 13.09
CA VAL A 139 1.88 -7.38 12.73
C VAL A 139 1.03 -7.38 11.46
N VAL A 140 1.26 -8.33 10.54
CA VAL A 140 0.45 -8.50 9.32
C VAL A 140 -1.01 -8.80 9.67
N SER A 141 -1.25 -9.72 10.61
CA SER A 141 -2.62 -10.03 11.04
C SER A 141 -3.30 -8.84 11.70
N LYS A 142 -2.61 -8.11 12.58
CA LYS A 142 -3.14 -6.89 13.20
C LYS A 142 -3.51 -5.83 12.15
N LEU A 143 -2.65 -5.62 11.16
CA LEU A 143 -2.93 -4.72 10.04
C LEU A 143 -4.16 -5.16 9.25
N CYS A 144 -4.27 -6.45 8.93
CA CYS A 144 -5.42 -6.99 8.21
C CYS A 144 -6.73 -6.82 8.99
N HIS A 145 -6.73 -6.97 10.31
CA HIS A 145 -7.88 -6.65 11.15
C HIS A 145 -8.27 -5.17 11.07
N LEU A 146 -7.31 -4.24 11.10
CA LEU A 146 -7.59 -2.82 10.91
C LEU A 146 -8.12 -2.51 9.51
N PHE A 147 -7.56 -3.15 8.48
CA PHE A 147 -8.04 -3.01 7.11
C PHE A 147 -9.47 -3.52 6.96
N LEU A 148 -9.86 -4.62 7.62
CA LEU A 148 -11.24 -5.11 7.65
C LEU A 148 -12.19 -4.13 8.35
N GLU A 149 -11.80 -3.60 9.50
CA GLU A 149 -12.56 -2.61 10.26
C GLU A 149 -12.78 -1.35 9.40
N ALA A 150 -11.69 -0.78 8.86
CA ALA A 150 -11.75 0.39 8.01
C ALA A 150 -12.52 0.12 6.71
N LEU A 151 -12.43 -1.07 6.11
CA LEU A 151 -13.19 -1.45 4.92
C LEU A 151 -14.70 -1.42 5.22
N LYS A 152 -15.14 -2.00 6.34
CA LYS A 152 -16.55 -2.01 6.74
C LYS A 152 -17.10 -0.61 7.04
N GLU A 153 -16.31 0.22 7.69
CA GLU A 153 -16.73 1.58 8.08
C GLU A 153 -16.75 2.56 6.89
N ASN A 154 -15.77 2.45 6.00
CA ASN A 154 -15.54 3.47 4.97
C ASN A 154 -16.03 3.05 3.57
N PHE A 155 -16.19 1.76 3.29
CA PHE A 155 -16.64 1.25 1.99
C PHE A 155 -18.13 0.89 2.04
N LYS A 156 -18.99 1.86 1.72
CA LYS A 156 -20.45 1.67 1.77
C LYS A 156 -20.99 0.99 0.51
N VAL A 157 -21.43 -0.25 0.65
CA VAL A 157 -22.14 -0.98 -0.41
C VAL A 157 -23.64 -0.68 -0.32
N HIS A 158 -24.19 0.04 -1.30
CA HIS A 158 -25.61 0.38 -1.40
C HIS A 158 -26.39 -0.68 -2.18
N SER A 159 -27.73 -0.65 -2.08
CA SER A 159 -28.63 -1.55 -2.82
C SER A 159 -28.40 -1.50 -4.34
N ALA A 160 -28.13 -0.31 -4.89
CA ALA A 160 -27.82 -0.13 -6.31
C ALA A 160 -26.60 -0.97 -6.76
N HIS A 161 -25.62 -1.18 -5.90
CA HIS A 161 -24.43 -2.01 -6.21
C HIS A 161 -24.76 -3.51 -6.27
N LYS A 162 -25.88 -3.93 -5.66
CA LYS A 162 -26.35 -5.32 -5.71
C LYS A 162 -27.20 -5.61 -6.96
N VAL A 163 -27.87 -4.59 -7.48
CA VAL A 163 -28.77 -4.69 -8.65
C VAL A 163 -28.03 -4.44 -9.97
N ALA A 164 -26.84 -3.82 -9.91
CA ALA A 164 -25.98 -3.60 -11.08
C ALA A 164 -25.15 -4.83 -11.50
N MET A 165 -25.37 -5.99 -10.87
CA MET A 165 -24.78 -7.29 -11.23
C MET A 165 -25.79 -8.12 -12.02
#